data_AF-A0AAD3VSB4-F1
#
_entry.id   AF-A0AAD3VSB4-F1
#
_cell.length_a   1.000
_cell.length_b   1.000
_cell.length_c   1.000
_cell.angle_alpha   90.00
_cell.angle_beta   90.00
_cell.angle_gamma   90.00
#
_symmetry.space_group_name_H-M   'P 1'
#
loop_
_entity.id
_entity.type
_entity.pdbx_description
1 polymer ?
#
loop_
_entity_poly.entity_id
_entity_poly.type
_entity_poly.pdbx_seq_one_letter_code
_entity_poly.pdbx_strand_id
1 'polypeptide(L)'
;MRRPTQRARELWSLAVVGFFVALAVSLTVLPAIGASAPAHWADQALSEAVIRGILQGYPDGSLQPDRPVSRAELCTMIIRMLGEEEAAKTGRRLLSSFRDVDVNHWAKGYLEVAREKGIFKGDSGDMAAPERNVTRAEAAAMIDRCISALGVPMGTQSGTEFVDARDIPSWARESITRLAGAGVVVGDIDGRFYPGRSLTRAEAATLTLRVLGLAGRRWDMVGLFRGMSTDNTRMYLEAQGQAVSLPVNITELEVYGRDGSRAAVSWIGQGSKIGVLLKDGKAGLAVLLP
;
A
#
# COMPACT_ATOMS: atom_id res chain seq x y z
N MET A 1 32.69 79.29 -68.19
CA MET A 1 32.81 80.50 -67.34
C MET A 1 31.81 80.41 -66.19
N ARG A 2 32.04 81.18 -65.11
CA ARG A 2 31.23 81.29 -63.87
C ARG A 2 31.28 80.12 -62.86
N ARG A 3 31.96 80.40 -61.73
CA ARG A 3 31.77 79.84 -60.38
C ARG A 3 30.53 80.53 -59.71
N PRO A 4 30.30 80.46 -58.38
CA PRO A 4 30.05 79.32 -57.48
C PRO A 4 28.79 79.54 -56.58
N THR A 5 28.49 78.62 -55.66
CA THR A 5 28.02 78.88 -54.27
C THR A 5 28.12 77.55 -53.51
N GLN A 6 28.92 77.35 -52.43
CA GLN A 6 28.87 77.95 -51.08
C GLN A 6 27.45 77.78 -50.48
N ARG A 7 27.19 77.03 -49.41
CA ARG A 7 27.79 76.91 -48.05
C ARG A 7 27.22 75.63 -47.38
N ALA A 8 27.59 75.10 -46.22
CA ALA A 8 28.68 75.14 -45.24
C ALA A 8 28.16 74.33 -44.00
N ARG A 9 29.06 74.06 -43.02
CA ARG A 9 28.80 73.43 -41.69
C ARG A 9 28.47 71.92 -41.75
N GLU A 10 28.71 71.06 -40.76
CA GLU A 10 29.68 70.98 -39.62
C GLU A 10 29.72 69.47 -39.22
N LEU A 11 30.88 68.81 -39.10
CA LEU A 11 31.77 68.67 -37.92
C LEU A 11 31.21 67.87 -36.71
N TRP A 12 32.02 66.90 -36.24
CA TRP A 12 31.94 66.08 -35.00
C TRP A 12 30.77 65.05 -34.96
N SER A 13 30.87 63.84 -34.37
CA SER A 13 31.86 63.21 -33.47
C SER A 13 31.95 61.68 -33.69
N LEU A 14 33.05 61.05 -33.25
CA LEU A 14 33.16 59.59 -33.09
C LEU A 14 32.22 59.05 -31.99
N ALA A 15 31.68 57.83 -32.17
CA ALA A 15 31.09 57.03 -31.10
C ALA A 15 31.57 55.57 -31.19
N VAL A 16 31.99 55.02 -30.05
CA VAL A 16 32.75 53.77 -29.91
C VAL A 16 31.84 52.53 -29.90
N VAL A 17 32.33 51.43 -30.48
CA VAL A 17 31.71 50.10 -30.40
C VAL A 17 31.82 49.56 -28.96
N GLY A 18 30.67 49.28 -28.34
CA GLY A 18 30.58 48.63 -27.02
C GLY A 18 29.70 47.39 -27.07
N PHE A 19 30.30 46.22 -27.31
CA PHE A 19 29.59 44.94 -27.37
C PHE A 19 29.65 44.25 -25.99
N PHE A 20 28.64 44.45 -25.15
CA PHE A 20 28.53 43.79 -23.85
C PHE A 20 27.99 42.36 -24.01
N VAL A 21 28.86 41.36 -23.85
CA VAL A 21 28.45 39.96 -23.68
C VAL A 21 28.13 39.73 -22.20
N ALA A 22 26.85 39.71 -21.86
CA ALA A 22 26.37 39.31 -20.54
C ALA A 22 26.38 37.78 -20.42
N LEU A 23 27.38 37.23 -19.72
CA LEU A 23 27.46 35.79 -19.44
C LEU A 23 26.45 35.41 -18.34
N ALA A 24 25.28 34.94 -18.73
CA ALA A 24 24.27 34.45 -17.78
C ALA A 24 24.69 33.11 -17.17
N VAL A 25 25.31 33.15 -15.99
CA VAL A 25 25.55 31.95 -15.16
C VAL A 25 24.21 31.47 -14.62
N SER A 26 23.54 30.58 -15.34
CA SER A 26 22.38 29.85 -14.82
C SER A 26 22.84 28.95 -13.68
N LEU A 27 22.60 29.39 -12.45
CA LEU A 27 22.80 28.58 -11.26
C LEU A 27 21.73 27.48 -11.23
N THR A 28 22.02 26.33 -11.86
CA THR A 28 21.17 25.15 -11.76
C THR A 28 21.23 24.65 -10.32
N VAL A 29 20.21 25.01 -9.53
CA VAL A 29 19.94 24.34 -8.26
C VAL A 29 19.62 22.89 -8.62
N LEU A 30 20.58 22.00 -8.40
CA LEU A 30 20.29 20.57 -8.37
C LEU A 30 19.19 20.37 -7.33
N PRO A 31 18.09 19.67 -7.65
CA PRO A 31 17.12 19.33 -6.63
C PRO A 31 17.86 18.57 -5.54
N ALA A 32 17.81 19.08 -4.30
CA ALA A 32 18.32 18.36 -3.16
C ALA A 32 17.67 16.97 -3.18
N ILE A 33 18.50 15.92 -3.22
CA ILE A 33 18.03 14.53 -3.24
C ILE A 33 17.06 14.41 -2.08
N GLY A 34 15.78 14.18 -2.40
CA GLY A 34 14.70 14.48 -1.49
C GLY A 34 14.93 13.82 -0.15
N ALA A 35 14.88 14.61 0.93
CA ALA A 35 14.80 14.04 2.26
C ALA A 35 13.58 13.12 2.27
N SER A 36 13.81 11.81 2.36
CA SER A 36 12.74 10.83 2.45
C SER A 36 11.79 11.28 3.56
N ALA A 37 10.49 11.20 3.30
CA ALA A 37 9.53 11.26 4.40
C ALA A 37 9.97 10.26 5.48
N PRO A 38 9.81 10.60 6.78
CA PRO A 38 10.14 9.67 7.86
C PRO A 38 9.40 8.35 7.63
N ALA A 39 10.09 7.23 7.85
CA ALA A 39 9.55 5.90 7.59
C ALA A 39 8.19 5.73 8.29
N HIS A 40 7.18 5.33 7.53
CA HIS A 40 5.83 5.14 8.06
C HIS A 40 5.75 3.77 8.74
N TRP A 41 5.05 3.67 9.86
CA TRP A 41 4.94 2.42 10.64
C TRP A 41 4.42 1.24 9.82
N ALA A 42 3.67 1.51 8.75
CA ALA A 42 3.10 0.52 7.86
C ALA A 42 3.89 0.31 6.55
N ASP A 43 5.10 0.87 6.37
CA ASP A 43 5.87 0.77 5.11
C ASP A 43 5.99 -0.67 4.61
N GLN A 44 6.33 -1.62 5.50
CA GLN A 44 6.36 -3.06 5.17
C GLN A 44 4.99 -3.57 4.70
N ALA A 45 3.92 -3.24 5.42
CA ALA A 45 2.56 -3.72 5.12
C ALA A 45 2.02 -3.12 3.82
N LEU A 46 2.35 -1.86 3.54
CA LEU A 46 1.99 -1.17 2.30
C LEU A 46 2.75 -1.78 1.10
N SER A 47 4.05 -2.01 1.24
CA SER A 47 4.88 -2.68 0.23
C SER A 47 4.42 -4.11 -0.04
N GLU A 48 4.20 -4.92 1.00
CA GLU A 48 3.66 -6.28 0.89
C GLU A 48 2.27 -6.25 0.19
N ALA A 49 1.37 -5.32 0.54
CA ALA A 49 0.07 -5.21 -0.10
C ALA A 49 0.14 -4.76 -1.57
N VAL A 50 1.11 -3.92 -1.95
CA VAL A 50 1.35 -3.51 -3.34
C VAL A 50 1.93 -4.65 -4.18
N ILE A 51 2.93 -5.37 -3.66
CA ILE A 51 3.53 -6.53 -4.33
C ILE A 51 2.50 -7.63 -4.59
N ARG A 52 1.58 -7.84 -3.64
CA ARG A 52 0.47 -8.78 -3.75
C ARG A 52 -0.70 -8.28 -4.63
N GLY A 53 -0.64 -7.05 -5.14
CA GLY A 53 -1.74 -6.42 -5.90
C GLY A 53 -2.99 -6.08 -5.07
N ILE A 54 -2.97 -6.29 -3.75
CA ILE A 54 -4.07 -5.98 -2.81
C ILE A 54 -4.33 -4.47 -2.77
N LEU A 55 -3.24 -3.70 -2.67
CA LEU A 55 -3.24 -2.24 -2.66
C LEU A 55 -2.68 -1.72 -3.98
N GLN A 56 -3.28 -0.66 -4.50
CA GLN A 56 -2.74 0.11 -5.63
C GLN A 56 -2.48 1.55 -5.18
N GLY A 57 -1.33 2.08 -5.60
CA GLY A 57 -0.98 3.49 -5.40
C GLY A 57 -1.78 4.42 -6.31
N TYR A 58 -1.61 5.72 -6.08
CA TYR A 58 -2.21 6.77 -6.90
C TYR A 58 -1.37 7.07 -8.15
N PRO A 59 -1.93 7.74 -9.17
CA PRO A 59 -1.18 8.10 -10.39
C PRO A 59 0.04 9.00 -10.16
N ASP A 60 0.10 9.68 -9.01
CA ASP A 60 1.25 10.49 -8.57
C ASP A 60 2.36 9.66 -7.89
N GLY A 61 2.20 8.33 -7.80
CA GLY A 61 3.12 7.41 -7.13
C GLY A 61 2.92 7.31 -5.61
N SER A 62 2.01 8.08 -5.01
CA SER A 62 1.77 8.06 -3.56
C SER A 62 0.94 6.85 -3.13
N LEU A 63 1.13 6.40 -1.88
CA LEU A 63 0.28 5.40 -1.23
C LEU A 63 -0.75 6.00 -0.26
N GLN A 64 -0.53 7.26 0.18
CA GLN A 64 -1.37 8.04 1.09
C GLN A 64 -1.79 7.24 2.36
N PRO A 65 -0.83 6.76 3.17
CA PRO A 65 -1.08 5.74 4.19
C PRO A 65 -2.16 6.13 5.21
N ASP A 66 -2.20 7.40 5.61
CA ASP A 66 -3.13 7.90 6.63
C ASP A 66 -4.48 8.37 6.06
N ARG A 67 -4.69 8.32 4.73
CA ARG A 67 -5.99 8.65 4.15
C ARG A 67 -7.03 7.61 4.58
N PRO A 68 -8.23 8.02 5.03
CA PRO A 68 -9.36 7.13 5.22
C PRO A 68 -9.67 6.30 3.96
N VAL A 69 -10.03 5.01 4.11
CA VAL A 69 -10.56 4.19 3.02
C VAL A 69 -12.09 4.23 2.96
N SER A 70 -12.64 4.25 1.74
CA SER A 70 -14.06 4.05 1.52
C SER A 70 -14.47 2.58 1.66
N ARG A 71 -15.77 2.33 1.81
CA ARG A 71 -16.34 0.97 1.84
C ARG A 71 -16.07 0.21 0.55
N ALA A 72 -16.13 0.89 -0.60
CA ALA A 72 -15.75 0.36 -1.90
C ALA A 72 -14.27 -0.04 -1.96
N GLU A 73 -13.36 0.78 -1.41
CA GLU A 73 -11.93 0.49 -1.36
C GLU A 73 -11.61 -0.70 -0.47
N LEU A 74 -12.18 -0.78 0.74
CA LEU A 74 -11.95 -1.93 1.63
C LEU A 74 -12.48 -3.24 1.03
N CYS A 75 -13.67 -3.22 0.39
CA CYS A 75 -14.17 -4.39 -0.34
C CYS A 75 -13.22 -4.81 -1.45
N THR A 76 -12.71 -3.84 -2.23
CA THR A 76 -11.75 -4.08 -3.32
C THR A 76 -10.46 -4.75 -2.79
N MET A 77 -9.89 -4.24 -1.69
CA MET A 77 -8.70 -4.83 -1.06
C MET A 77 -8.96 -6.25 -0.55
N ILE A 78 -10.09 -6.51 0.10
CA ILE A 78 -10.45 -7.86 0.60
C ILE A 78 -10.62 -8.84 -0.56
N ILE A 79 -11.37 -8.49 -1.61
CA ILE A 79 -11.60 -9.37 -2.76
C ILE A 79 -10.29 -9.65 -3.53
N ARG A 80 -9.38 -8.68 -3.64
CA ARG A 80 -8.02 -8.90 -4.19
C ARG A 80 -7.18 -9.83 -3.33
N MET A 81 -7.18 -9.64 -2.01
CA MET A 81 -6.52 -10.55 -1.06
C MET A 81 -7.04 -11.99 -1.16
N LEU A 82 -8.32 -12.18 -1.48
CA LEU A 82 -8.93 -13.49 -1.71
C LEU A 82 -8.55 -14.11 -3.07
N GLY A 83 -8.00 -13.34 -4.02
CA GLY A 83 -7.70 -13.78 -5.40
C GLY A 83 -8.90 -13.69 -6.36
N GLU A 84 -9.94 -12.94 -5.99
CA GLU A 84 -11.27 -12.97 -6.61
C GLU A 84 -11.52 -11.78 -7.55
N GLU A 85 -10.45 -11.14 -8.06
CA GLU A 85 -10.54 -9.98 -8.94
C GLU A 85 -11.21 -10.29 -10.28
N GLU A 86 -11.03 -11.49 -10.85
CA GLU A 86 -11.69 -11.88 -12.10
C GLU A 86 -13.20 -12.12 -11.92
N ALA A 87 -13.62 -12.63 -10.75
CA ALA A 87 -15.02 -12.70 -10.37
C ALA A 87 -15.63 -11.29 -10.27
N ALA A 88 -14.92 -10.34 -9.64
CA ALA A 88 -15.34 -8.94 -9.57
C ALA A 88 -15.41 -8.26 -10.94
N LYS A 89 -14.42 -8.47 -11.84
CA LYS A 89 -14.45 -7.97 -13.22
C LYS A 89 -15.65 -8.48 -14.00
N THR A 90 -16.03 -9.74 -13.77
CA THR A 90 -17.22 -10.36 -14.37
C THR A 90 -18.51 -9.79 -13.77
N GLY A 91 -18.62 -9.73 -12.44
CA GLY A 91 -19.76 -9.18 -11.71
C GLY A 91 -20.03 -7.70 -12.03
N ARG A 92 -19.01 -6.92 -12.41
CA ARG A 92 -19.18 -5.53 -12.89
C ARG A 92 -20.06 -5.43 -14.15
N ARG A 93 -20.31 -6.52 -14.89
CA ARG A 93 -21.24 -6.54 -16.05
C ARG A 93 -22.71 -6.74 -15.65
N LEU A 94 -22.98 -7.14 -14.42
CA LEU A 94 -24.34 -7.41 -13.93
C LEU A 94 -25.00 -6.14 -13.35
N LEU A 95 -26.30 -6.21 -13.08
CA LEU A 95 -26.98 -5.20 -12.25
C LEU A 95 -26.48 -5.31 -10.81
N SER A 96 -26.43 -4.18 -10.11
CA SER A 96 -26.09 -4.14 -8.69
C SER A 96 -27.26 -4.63 -7.83
N SER A 97 -26.96 -5.38 -6.78
CA SER A 97 -27.92 -5.70 -5.71
C SER A 97 -28.12 -4.52 -4.74
N PHE A 98 -27.26 -3.49 -4.84
CA PHE A 98 -27.34 -2.26 -4.06
C PHE A 98 -27.95 -1.11 -4.89
N ARG A 99 -28.88 -0.37 -4.29
CA ARG A 99 -29.72 0.65 -4.96
C ARG A 99 -29.00 1.98 -5.24
N ASP A 100 -27.86 2.21 -4.59
CA ASP A 100 -27.04 3.42 -4.67
C ASP A 100 -25.69 3.23 -5.40
N VAL A 101 -25.49 2.07 -6.02
CA VAL A 101 -24.28 1.78 -6.80
C VAL A 101 -24.61 1.95 -8.29
N ASP A 102 -24.04 3.00 -8.89
CA ASP A 102 -24.19 3.28 -10.32
C ASP A 102 -23.78 2.09 -11.20
N VAL A 103 -24.44 1.94 -12.35
CA VAL A 103 -24.20 0.83 -13.28
C VAL A 103 -22.74 0.77 -13.78
N ASN A 104 -22.06 1.91 -13.88
CA ASN A 104 -20.67 2.03 -14.31
C ASN A 104 -19.68 2.08 -13.13
N HIS A 105 -20.15 2.11 -11.88
CA HIS A 105 -19.33 2.27 -10.69
C HIS A 105 -18.13 1.31 -10.69
N TRP A 106 -16.94 1.86 -10.46
CA TRP A 106 -15.67 1.13 -10.58
C TRP A 106 -15.63 -0.10 -9.65
N ALA A 107 -16.12 0.07 -8.42
CA ALA A 107 -16.16 -0.97 -7.39
C ALA A 107 -17.35 -1.94 -7.46
N LYS A 108 -18.31 -1.77 -8.40
CA LYS A 108 -19.60 -2.50 -8.36
C LYS A 108 -19.40 -4.02 -8.20
N GLY A 109 -18.58 -4.63 -9.04
CA GLY A 109 -18.33 -6.06 -8.98
C GLY A 109 -17.61 -6.52 -7.69
N TYR A 110 -16.76 -5.68 -7.09
CA TYR A 110 -16.13 -5.98 -5.81
C TYR A 110 -17.13 -5.94 -4.64
N LEU A 111 -18.10 -5.02 -4.69
CA LEU A 111 -19.20 -4.93 -3.72
C LEU A 111 -20.14 -6.14 -3.84
N GLU A 112 -20.49 -6.55 -5.07
CA GLU A 112 -21.32 -7.75 -5.30
C GLU A 112 -20.64 -9.04 -4.83
N VAL A 113 -19.37 -9.29 -5.18
CA VAL A 113 -18.65 -10.49 -4.73
C VAL A 113 -18.46 -10.49 -3.20
N ALA A 114 -18.23 -9.32 -2.59
CA ALA A 114 -18.16 -9.21 -1.14
C ALA A 114 -19.53 -9.44 -0.46
N ARG A 115 -20.65 -9.12 -1.14
CA ARG A 115 -22.01 -9.42 -0.70
C ARG A 115 -22.33 -10.91 -0.81
N GLU A 116 -22.02 -11.53 -1.94
CA GLU A 116 -22.20 -12.96 -2.19
C GLU A 116 -21.46 -13.82 -1.16
N LYS A 117 -20.21 -13.46 -0.84
CA LYS A 117 -19.41 -14.13 0.20
C LYS A 117 -19.81 -13.77 1.64
N GLY A 118 -20.86 -12.96 1.84
CA GLY A 118 -21.35 -12.53 3.15
C GLY A 118 -20.44 -11.57 3.93
N ILE A 119 -19.35 -11.11 3.32
CA ILE A 119 -18.34 -10.21 3.91
C ILE A 119 -18.94 -8.81 4.11
N PHE A 120 -19.59 -8.29 3.06
CA PHE A 120 -20.15 -6.94 3.01
C PHE A 120 -21.66 -6.98 2.81
N LYS A 121 -22.42 -6.51 3.80
CA LYS A 121 -23.89 -6.56 3.77
C LYS A 121 -24.56 -5.27 3.26
N GLY A 122 -23.80 -4.18 3.15
CA GLY A 122 -24.36 -2.84 3.04
C GLY A 122 -24.99 -2.35 4.34
N ASP A 123 -25.62 -1.19 4.25
CA ASP A 123 -26.48 -0.57 5.25
C ASP A 123 -27.96 -0.96 4.98
N SER A 124 -28.92 -0.43 5.74
CA SER A 124 -30.33 -0.84 5.62
C SER A 124 -30.95 -0.53 4.25
N GLY A 125 -31.81 -1.44 3.77
CA GLY A 125 -32.50 -1.29 2.48
C GLY A 125 -31.56 -1.32 1.28
N ASP A 126 -30.61 -2.26 1.26
CA ASP A 126 -29.74 -2.51 0.09
C ASP A 126 -28.93 -1.28 -0.35
N MET A 127 -28.35 -0.56 0.60
CA MET A 127 -27.48 0.60 0.34
C MET A 127 -26.03 0.23 0.58
N ALA A 128 -25.13 0.37 -0.40
CA ALA A 128 -23.71 0.13 -0.19
C ALA A 128 -23.03 1.30 0.53
N ALA A 129 -23.46 2.54 0.25
CA ALA A 129 -22.74 3.78 0.57
C ALA A 129 -21.26 3.70 0.12
N PRO A 130 -20.98 3.46 -1.19
CA PRO A 130 -19.68 2.99 -1.66
C PRO A 130 -18.53 3.96 -1.31
N GLU A 131 -18.76 5.25 -1.47
CA GLU A 131 -17.78 6.31 -1.21
C GLU A 131 -17.77 6.82 0.25
N ARG A 132 -18.61 6.25 1.12
CA ARG A 132 -18.54 6.55 2.57
C ARG A 132 -17.31 5.87 3.17
N ASN A 133 -16.55 6.62 3.97
CA ASN A 133 -15.45 6.07 4.76
C ASN A 133 -15.96 4.96 5.69
N VAL A 134 -15.22 3.84 5.73
CA VAL A 134 -15.54 2.72 6.62
C VAL A 134 -14.96 2.98 8.01
N THR A 135 -15.76 2.76 9.06
CA THR A 135 -15.29 2.88 10.45
C THR A 135 -14.48 1.64 10.85
N ARG A 136 -13.65 1.76 11.90
CA ARG A 136 -12.88 0.64 12.45
C ARG A 136 -13.78 -0.51 12.93
N ALA A 137 -14.95 -0.21 13.51
CA ALA A 137 -15.93 -1.23 13.89
C ALA A 137 -16.55 -1.95 12.68
N GLU A 138 -16.89 -1.22 11.61
CA GLU A 138 -17.39 -1.82 10.37
C GLU A 138 -16.33 -2.70 9.70
N ALA A 139 -15.09 -2.22 9.62
CA ALA A 139 -13.97 -2.95 9.06
C ALA A 139 -13.67 -4.24 9.84
N ALA A 140 -13.68 -4.19 11.18
CA ALA A 140 -13.53 -5.38 12.01
C ALA A 140 -14.62 -6.42 11.70
N ALA A 141 -15.89 -6.01 11.62
CA ALA A 141 -16.98 -6.93 11.27
C ALA A 141 -16.88 -7.49 9.84
N MET A 142 -16.30 -6.75 8.87
CA MET A 142 -16.01 -7.25 7.52
C MET A 142 -14.85 -8.26 7.53
N ILE A 143 -13.78 -7.98 8.28
CA ILE A 143 -12.61 -8.86 8.39
C ILE A 143 -12.95 -10.18 9.11
N ASP A 144 -13.71 -10.14 10.20
CA ASP A 144 -14.19 -11.35 10.90
C ASP A 144 -15.06 -12.25 10.00
N ARG A 145 -15.94 -11.65 9.19
CA ARG A 145 -16.70 -12.39 8.17
C ARG A 145 -15.81 -12.91 7.04
N CYS A 146 -14.77 -12.19 6.64
CA CYS A 146 -13.80 -12.68 5.65
C CYS A 146 -13.02 -13.89 6.16
N ILE A 147 -12.57 -13.89 7.42
CA ILE A 147 -11.89 -15.04 8.05
C ILE A 147 -12.85 -16.23 8.15
N SER A 148 -14.10 -15.97 8.53
CA SER A 148 -15.16 -16.99 8.59
C SER A 148 -15.47 -17.59 7.21
N ALA A 149 -15.55 -16.77 6.16
CA ALA A 149 -15.75 -17.21 4.77
C ALA A 149 -14.55 -17.99 4.19
N LEU A 150 -13.34 -17.74 4.72
CA LEU A 150 -12.14 -18.53 4.43
C LEU A 150 -12.08 -19.87 5.19
N GLY A 151 -13.00 -20.13 6.12
CA GLY A 151 -12.98 -21.31 6.98
C GLY A 151 -11.79 -21.35 7.96
N VAL A 152 -11.13 -20.22 8.19
CA VAL A 152 -9.92 -20.15 9.04
C VAL A 152 -10.35 -20.13 10.51
N PRO A 153 -9.93 -21.11 11.34
CA PRO A 153 -10.34 -21.16 12.73
C PRO A 153 -9.67 -20.05 13.55
N MET A 154 -10.49 -19.26 14.24
CA MET A 154 -10.03 -18.35 15.29
C MET A 154 -10.30 -18.96 16.66
N GLY A 155 -9.29 -18.95 17.54
CA GLY A 155 -9.43 -19.43 18.91
C GLY A 155 -10.42 -18.59 19.72
N THR A 156 -11.03 -19.19 20.73
CA THR A 156 -12.00 -18.55 21.64
C THR A 156 -11.32 -17.80 22.81
N GLN A 157 -10.07 -17.37 22.64
CA GLN A 157 -9.35 -16.64 23.69
C GLN A 157 -9.92 -15.22 23.81
N SER A 158 -10.19 -14.79 25.04
CA SER A 158 -10.47 -13.37 25.31
C SER A 158 -9.24 -12.55 24.94
N GLY A 159 -9.35 -11.72 23.90
CA GLY A 159 -8.35 -10.72 23.59
C GLY A 159 -8.25 -9.64 24.67
N THR A 160 -7.26 -8.76 24.54
CA THR A 160 -7.12 -7.59 25.41
C THR A 160 -8.40 -6.74 25.39
N GLU A 161 -8.94 -6.40 26.57
CA GLU A 161 -10.04 -5.44 26.66
C GLU A 161 -9.55 -4.03 26.33
N PHE A 162 -10.27 -3.33 25.45
CA PHE A 162 -9.96 -1.95 25.08
C PHE A 162 -10.51 -0.97 26.11
N VAL A 163 -9.78 0.13 26.35
CA VAL A 163 -10.18 1.19 27.30
C VAL A 163 -11.53 1.83 26.95
N ASP A 164 -11.88 1.83 25.67
CA ASP A 164 -13.15 2.30 25.10
C ASP A 164 -14.12 1.17 24.70
N ALA A 165 -14.01 -0.03 25.29
CA ALA A 165 -14.87 -1.17 24.98
C ALA A 165 -16.38 -0.89 25.15
N ARG A 166 -16.75 0.08 26.00
CA ARG A 166 -18.13 0.57 26.18
C ARG A 166 -18.66 1.34 24.95
N ASP A 167 -17.77 1.96 24.18
CA ASP A 167 -18.09 2.75 22.98
C ASP A 167 -18.21 1.83 21.74
N ILE A 168 -17.86 0.54 21.87
CA ILE A 168 -18.00 -0.46 20.81
C ILE A 168 -19.47 -0.87 20.65
N PRO A 169 -20.07 -0.72 19.45
CA PRO A 169 -21.43 -1.17 19.17
C PRO A 169 -21.62 -2.66 19.44
N SER A 170 -22.80 -3.04 19.97
CA SER A 170 -23.10 -4.45 20.33
C SER A 170 -22.91 -5.41 19.16
N TRP A 171 -23.28 -5.02 17.93
CA TRP A 171 -23.12 -5.82 16.71
C TRP A 171 -21.67 -6.04 16.27
N ALA A 172 -20.73 -5.23 16.74
CA ALA A 172 -19.32 -5.32 16.41
C ALA A 172 -18.49 -6.07 17.47
N ARG A 173 -19.03 -6.18 18.70
CA ARG A 173 -18.28 -6.58 19.89
C ARG A 173 -17.65 -7.96 19.76
N GLU A 174 -18.43 -8.97 19.36
CA GLU A 174 -17.93 -10.34 19.19
C GLU A 174 -16.81 -10.42 18.14
N SER A 175 -17.02 -9.83 16.96
CA SER A 175 -16.01 -9.75 15.89
C SER A 175 -14.73 -9.08 16.39
N ILE A 176 -14.82 -7.94 17.09
CA ILE A 176 -13.66 -7.24 17.62
C ILE A 176 -12.93 -8.07 18.68
N THR A 177 -13.65 -8.72 19.61
CA THR A 177 -13.06 -9.61 20.62
C THR A 177 -12.32 -10.79 19.98
N ARG A 178 -12.94 -11.47 19.00
CA ARG A 178 -12.32 -12.59 18.28
C ARG A 178 -11.08 -12.16 17.50
N LEU A 179 -11.14 -11.02 16.80
CA LEU A 179 -10.01 -10.48 16.05
C LEU A 179 -8.88 -9.99 16.95
N ALA A 180 -9.18 -9.48 18.14
CA ALA A 180 -8.18 -9.12 19.15
C ALA A 180 -7.50 -10.37 19.73
N GLY A 181 -8.28 -11.41 20.09
CA GLY A 181 -7.74 -12.70 20.55
C GLY A 181 -6.90 -13.43 19.50
N ALA A 182 -7.19 -13.23 18.21
CA ALA A 182 -6.40 -13.74 17.08
C ALA A 182 -5.21 -12.83 16.69
N GLY A 183 -4.99 -11.69 17.35
CA GLY A 183 -3.94 -10.72 17.02
C GLY A 183 -4.12 -9.99 15.67
N VAL A 184 -5.28 -10.13 15.03
CA VAL A 184 -5.61 -9.46 13.76
C VAL A 184 -5.90 -7.98 14.01
N VAL A 185 -6.73 -7.69 15.01
CA VAL A 185 -6.99 -6.34 15.51
C VAL A 185 -6.09 -6.07 16.70
N VAL A 186 -5.48 -4.89 16.71
CA VAL A 186 -4.71 -4.36 17.85
C VAL A 186 -5.21 -2.94 18.13
N GLY A 187 -5.20 -2.54 19.39
CA GLY A 187 -5.52 -1.18 19.82
C GLY A 187 -4.45 -0.18 19.41
N ASP A 188 -4.74 1.09 19.62
CA ASP A 188 -3.75 2.16 19.53
C ASP A 188 -2.82 2.16 20.77
N ILE A 189 -1.78 2.99 20.76
CA ILE A 189 -0.75 3.03 21.82
C ILE A 189 -1.32 3.42 23.21
N ASP A 190 -2.51 4.02 23.26
CA ASP A 190 -3.23 4.37 24.48
C ASP A 190 -4.21 3.28 24.98
N GLY A 191 -4.23 2.11 24.33
CA GLY A 191 -5.10 0.97 24.66
C GLY A 191 -6.54 1.09 24.16
N ARG A 192 -6.86 2.06 23.30
CA ARG A 192 -8.20 2.21 22.71
C ARG A 192 -8.33 1.52 21.36
N PHE A 193 -9.56 1.15 21.00
CA PHE A 193 -9.91 0.62 19.69
C PHE A 193 -10.40 1.71 18.72
N TYR A 194 -10.99 2.81 19.20
CA TYR A 194 -11.60 3.88 18.42
C TYR A 194 -12.66 3.39 17.40
N PRO A 195 -13.76 2.76 17.86
CA PRO A 195 -14.71 2.06 16.98
C PRO A 195 -15.34 2.93 15.89
N GLY A 196 -15.60 4.21 16.19
CA GLY A 196 -16.19 5.17 15.25
C GLY A 196 -15.18 5.90 14.35
N ARG A 197 -13.86 5.75 14.55
CA ARG A 197 -12.85 6.39 13.69
C ARG A 197 -12.83 5.72 12.32
N SER A 198 -12.65 6.51 11.26
CA SER A 198 -12.40 5.98 9.92
C SER A 198 -11.11 5.16 9.87
N LEU A 199 -11.15 4.02 9.19
CA LEU A 199 -9.98 3.17 8.95
C LEU A 199 -9.06 3.85 7.91
N THR A 200 -7.75 3.89 8.12
CA THR A 200 -6.78 4.39 7.13
C THR A 200 -6.34 3.30 6.13
N ARG A 201 -5.71 3.70 5.02
CA ARG A 201 -5.12 2.78 4.03
C ARG A 201 -4.05 1.87 4.62
N ALA A 202 -3.19 2.40 5.49
CA ALA A 202 -2.19 1.65 6.23
C ALA A 202 -2.81 0.58 7.14
N GLU A 203 -3.90 0.92 7.83
CA GLU A 203 -4.63 -0.02 8.68
C GLU A 203 -5.35 -1.10 7.85
N ALA A 204 -5.99 -0.72 6.74
CA ALA A 204 -6.64 -1.66 5.83
C ALA A 204 -5.65 -2.69 5.22
N ALA A 205 -4.48 -2.22 4.77
CA ALA A 205 -3.41 -3.09 4.31
C ALA A 205 -2.95 -4.03 5.44
N THR A 206 -2.65 -3.49 6.62
CA THR A 206 -2.23 -4.27 7.78
C THR A 206 -3.24 -5.36 8.18
N LEU A 207 -4.54 -5.04 8.20
CA LEU A 207 -5.60 -6.00 8.52
C LEU A 207 -5.69 -7.14 7.50
N THR A 208 -5.67 -6.83 6.20
CA THR A 208 -5.69 -7.86 5.14
C THR A 208 -4.47 -8.78 5.20
N LEU A 209 -3.27 -8.24 5.47
CA LEU A 209 -2.06 -9.06 5.60
C LEU A 209 -2.03 -9.91 6.89
N ARG A 210 -2.66 -9.44 7.98
CA ARG A 210 -2.86 -10.26 9.18
C ARG A 210 -3.84 -11.42 8.93
N VAL A 211 -4.86 -11.24 8.09
CA VAL A 211 -5.73 -12.35 7.62
C VAL A 211 -4.92 -13.38 6.83
N LEU A 212 -4.05 -12.95 5.90
CA LEU A 212 -3.13 -13.86 5.20
C LEU A 212 -2.17 -14.58 6.16
N GLY A 213 -1.69 -13.89 7.20
CA GLY A 213 -0.90 -14.48 8.29
C GLY A 213 -1.63 -15.59 9.01
N LEU A 214 -2.85 -15.34 9.46
CA LEU A 214 -3.71 -16.31 10.14
C LEU A 214 -4.06 -17.51 9.24
N ALA A 215 -4.24 -17.27 7.93
CA ALA A 215 -4.48 -18.30 6.93
C ALA A 215 -3.22 -19.10 6.52
N GLY A 216 -2.03 -18.80 7.08
CA GLY A 216 -0.77 -19.44 6.70
C GLY A 216 -0.24 -19.06 5.30
N ARG A 217 -0.80 -18.02 4.68
CA ARG A 217 -0.56 -17.59 3.28
C ARG A 217 0.29 -16.30 3.18
N ARG A 218 0.93 -15.88 4.28
CA ARG A 218 1.69 -14.62 4.35
C ARG A 218 3.03 -14.62 3.62
N TRP A 219 3.57 -15.77 3.24
CA TRP A 219 4.80 -15.84 2.43
C TRP A 219 4.62 -16.85 1.31
N ASP A 220 5.15 -16.53 0.12
CA ASP A 220 5.19 -17.48 -0.99
C ASP A 220 6.29 -18.52 -0.75
N MET A 221 7.32 -18.15 0.03
CA MET A 221 8.30 -19.09 0.59
C MET A 221 8.85 -18.59 1.93
N VAL A 222 9.18 -19.55 2.82
CA VAL A 222 9.96 -19.32 4.03
C VAL A 222 11.18 -20.24 4.00
N GLY A 223 12.36 -19.70 4.29
CA GLY A 223 13.61 -20.46 4.28
C GLY A 223 14.76 -19.77 5.01
N LEU A 224 15.88 -20.47 5.15
CA LEU A 224 17.15 -19.92 5.64
C LEU A 224 17.91 -19.29 4.48
N PHE A 225 18.30 -18.04 4.61
CA PHE A 225 19.10 -17.34 3.60
C PHE A 225 20.50 -17.97 3.49
N ARG A 226 20.88 -18.40 2.29
CA ARG A 226 22.19 -19.02 2.00
C ARG A 226 23.15 -18.10 1.25
N GLY A 227 22.65 -17.01 0.64
CA GLY A 227 23.46 -15.95 0.03
C GLY A 227 22.86 -15.42 -1.27
N MET A 228 23.61 -14.53 -1.92
CA MET A 228 23.34 -14.05 -3.29
C MET A 228 24.30 -14.73 -4.28
N SER A 229 23.94 -14.76 -5.56
CA SER A 229 24.90 -15.03 -6.63
C SER A 229 25.89 -13.87 -6.79
N THR A 230 27.06 -14.15 -7.38
CA THR A 230 28.15 -13.17 -7.57
C THR A 230 27.78 -12.00 -8.47
N ASP A 231 26.80 -12.19 -9.35
CA ASP A 231 26.20 -11.18 -10.24
C ASP A 231 24.95 -10.50 -9.63
N ASN A 232 24.56 -10.88 -8.40
CA ASN A 232 23.34 -10.44 -7.70
C ASN A 232 22.00 -10.70 -8.43
N THR A 233 21.97 -11.60 -9.43
CA THR A 233 20.72 -11.96 -10.16
C THR A 233 19.91 -13.07 -9.51
N ARG A 234 20.47 -13.79 -8.51
CA ARG A 234 19.81 -14.88 -7.80
C ARG A 234 19.99 -14.80 -6.28
N MET A 235 18.93 -15.14 -5.56
CA MET A 235 18.90 -15.34 -4.11
C MET A 235 18.85 -16.85 -3.82
N TYR A 236 19.74 -17.34 -2.98
CA TYR A 236 19.79 -18.74 -2.54
C TYR A 236 19.19 -18.90 -1.15
N LEU A 237 18.26 -19.83 -1.02
CA LEU A 237 17.62 -20.20 0.24
C LEU A 237 17.75 -21.70 0.49
N GLU A 238 17.55 -22.11 1.73
CA GLU A 238 17.20 -23.47 2.09
C GLU A 238 15.80 -23.49 2.68
N ALA A 239 14.85 -24.12 1.99
CA ALA A 239 13.46 -24.24 2.39
C ALA A 239 13.10 -25.72 2.47
N GLN A 240 12.49 -26.16 3.57
CA GLN A 240 12.09 -27.56 3.79
C GLN A 240 13.24 -28.58 3.59
N GLY A 241 14.48 -28.18 3.90
CA GLY A 241 15.68 -29.02 3.72
C GLY A 241 16.19 -29.12 2.27
N GLN A 242 15.62 -28.36 1.33
CA GLN A 242 16.04 -28.30 -0.06
C GLN A 242 16.65 -26.93 -0.41
N ALA A 243 17.69 -26.94 -1.24
CA ALA A 243 18.27 -25.72 -1.79
C ALA A 243 17.35 -25.14 -2.88
N VAL A 244 16.97 -23.87 -2.72
CA VAL A 244 16.11 -23.13 -3.65
C VAL A 244 16.88 -21.92 -4.18
N SER A 245 16.71 -21.61 -5.47
CA SER A 245 17.35 -20.46 -6.10
C SER A 245 16.33 -19.59 -6.84
N LEU A 246 15.99 -18.45 -6.24
CA LEU A 246 15.07 -17.47 -6.81
C LEU A 246 15.79 -16.49 -7.73
N PRO A 247 15.24 -16.15 -8.90
CA PRO A 247 15.62 -14.94 -9.62
C PRO A 247 15.30 -13.70 -8.77
N VAL A 248 16.10 -12.65 -8.88
CA VAL A 248 15.90 -11.39 -8.16
C VAL A 248 16.40 -10.23 -9.00
N ASN A 249 15.70 -9.09 -8.94
CA ASN A 249 16.25 -7.82 -9.39
C ASN A 249 16.67 -7.03 -8.15
N ILE A 250 17.98 -6.94 -7.91
CA ILE A 250 18.51 -6.37 -6.66
C ILE A 250 18.12 -4.89 -6.44
N THR A 251 17.79 -4.17 -7.52
CA THR A 251 17.33 -2.76 -7.46
C THR A 251 15.84 -2.61 -7.15
N GLU A 252 15.06 -3.70 -7.25
CA GLU A 252 13.63 -3.75 -6.96
C GLU A 252 13.30 -4.57 -5.69
N LEU A 253 14.28 -5.32 -5.16
CA LEU A 253 14.10 -6.11 -3.94
C LEU A 253 14.00 -5.20 -2.71
N GLU A 254 12.82 -5.15 -2.10
CA GLU A 254 12.66 -4.52 -0.79
C GLU A 254 13.03 -5.50 0.33
N VAL A 255 13.78 -5.02 1.34
CA VAL A 255 14.14 -5.82 2.51
C VAL A 255 13.68 -5.12 3.78
N TYR A 256 13.10 -5.90 4.70
CA TYR A 256 12.61 -5.42 5.98
C TYR A 256 13.16 -6.24 7.16
N GLY A 257 13.45 -5.54 8.26
CA GLY A 257 13.86 -6.09 9.54
C GLY A 257 12.72 -6.80 10.29
N ARG A 258 13.08 -7.44 11.41
CA ARG A 258 12.13 -8.11 12.33
C ARG A 258 11.15 -7.14 12.99
N ASP A 259 11.54 -5.87 13.08
CA ASP A 259 10.79 -4.73 13.61
C ASP A 259 9.96 -4.00 12.55
N GLY A 260 10.01 -4.45 11.28
CA GLY A 260 9.35 -3.79 10.15
C GLY A 260 10.09 -2.57 9.60
N SER A 261 11.29 -2.26 10.10
CA SER A 261 12.15 -1.21 9.51
C SER A 261 12.69 -1.63 8.14
N ARG A 262 12.96 -0.67 7.25
CA ARG A 262 13.67 -0.95 5.98
C ARG A 262 15.13 -1.30 6.27
N ALA A 263 15.62 -2.35 5.62
CA ALA A 263 16.98 -2.87 5.76
C ALA A 263 17.66 -2.99 4.40
N ALA A 264 18.99 -3.13 4.38
CA ALA A 264 19.74 -3.46 3.17
C ALA A 264 19.82 -4.99 2.99
N VAL A 265 19.92 -5.47 1.75
CA VAL A 265 20.13 -6.90 1.45
C VAL A 265 21.41 -7.44 2.10
N SER A 266 22.44 -6.61 2.21
CA SER A 266 23.69 -6.92 2.90
C SER A 266 23.55 -7.14 4.42
N TRP A 267 22.41 -6.79 5.02
CA TRP A 267 22.11 -7.03 6.43
C TRP A 267 21.44 -8.40 6.66
N ILE A 268 21.03 -9.10 5.60
CA ILE A 268 20.54 -10.48 5.71
C ILE A 268 21.75 -11.40 5.92
N GLY A 269 22.09 -11.69 7.18
CA GLY A 269 23.18 -12.61 7.52
C GLY A 269 22.90 -14.03 7.01
N GLN A 270 23.94 -14.76 6.59
CA GLN A 270 23.77 -16.15 6.18
C GLN A 270 23.21 -16.99 7.34
N GLY A 271 22.22 -17.85 7.06
CA GLY A 271 21.45 -18.58 8.06
C GLY A 271 20.25 -17.82 8.63
N SER A 272 20.05 -16.53 8.30
CA SER A 272 18.85 -15.78 8.70
C SER A 272 17.61 -16.43 8.12
N LYS A 273 16.60 -16.68 8.96
CA LYS A 273 15.29 -17.12 8.49
C LYS A 273 14.55 -15.93 7.87
N ILE A 274 14.11 -16.06 6.63
CA ILE A 274 13.36 -15.04 5.91
C ILE A 274 12.05 -15.57 5.35
N GLY A 275 11.05 -14.69 5.26
CA GLY A 275 9.88 -14.83 4.42
C GLY A 275 10.09 -14.05 3.13
N VAL A 276 9.71 -14.63 1.99
CA VAL A 276 9.85 -14.02 0.67
C VAL A 276 8.50 -13.94 -0.02
N LEU A 277 8.29 -12.81 -0.70
CA LEU A 277 7.19 -12.59 -1.64
C LEU A 277 7.74 -12.53 -3.06
N LEU A 278 7.02 -13.17 -3.97
CA LEU A 278 7.33 -13.16 -5.38
C LEU A 278 6.56 -12.06 -6.11
N LYS A 279 7.26 -11.30 -6.94
CA LYS A 279 6.72 -10.35 -7.90
C LYS A 279 7.17 -10.80 -9.29
N ASP A 280 6.21 -11.12 -10.17
CA ASP A 280 6.48 -11.58 -11.54
C ASP A 280 7.48 -12.76 -11.62
N GLY A 281 7.40 -13.69 -10.65
CA GLY A 281 8.27 -14.87 -10.55
C GLY A 281 9.67 -14.61 -9.97
N LYS A 282 9.98 -13.38 -9.53
CA LYS A 282 11.24 -12.98 -8.89
C LYS A 282 11.03 -12.66 -7.41
N ALA A 283 12.05 -12.76 -6.57
CA ALA A 283 12.00 -12.24 -5.21
C ALA A 283 11.81 -10.70 -5.27
N GLY A 284 10.63 -10.23 -4.84
CA GLY A 284 10.29 -8.80 -4.80
C GLY A 284 10.38 -8.18 -3.41
N LEU A 285 10.14 -8.97 -2.36
CA LEU A 285 10.32 -8.55 -0.97
C LEU A 285 10.84 -9.69 -0.11
N ALA A 286 11.77 -9.38 0.80
CA ALA A 286 12.31 -10.29 1.80
C ALA A 286 12.17 -9.68 3.20
N VAL A 287 11.68 -10.46 4.16
CA VAL A 287 11.48 -10.02 5.56
C VAL A 287 12.22 -10.96 6.49
N LEU A 288 13.06 -10.41 7.38
CA LEU A 288 13.70 -11.14 8.46
C LEU A 288 12.64 -11.64 9.46
N LEU A 289 12.56 -12.95 9.64
CA LEU A 289 11.64 -13.58 10.58
C LEU A 289 12.33 -13.86 11.93
N PRO A 290 11.56 -14.05 13.02
CA PRO A 290 12.07 -14.56 14.30
C PRO A 290 12.83 -15.89 14.16
#